data_AF-A0A7J4JA26-F1
#
_entry.id   AF-A0A7J4JA26-F1
#
_cell.length_a   1.000
_cell.length_b   1.000
_cell.length_c   1.000
_cell.angle_alpha   90.00
_cell.angle_beta   90.00
_cell.angle_gamma   90.00
#
_symmetry.space_group_name_H-M   'P 1'
#
loop_
_entity.id
_entity.type
_entity.pdbx_description
1 polymer ?
#
loop_
_entity_poly.entity_id
_entity_poly.type
_entity_poly.pdbx_seq_one_letter_code
_entity_poly.pdbx_strand_id
1 'polypeptide(L)'
;MKQKGQAGIEALFAIGVIVILFIGIYAVYNDKSRNLLAVEQELRQREVCVGLANDIVSVFTLGEGTEKTRRLEYNVTIQPQQQRINLGKSFCTLTIGLVSSEGPVTGTPFNIGEGIVKIKNVNQSVRIQNE
;
A
#
# COMPACT_ATOMS: atom_id res chain seq x y z
N MET A 1 -57.48 -33.03 19.20
CA MET A 1 -56.75 -31.75 19.39
C MET A 1 -55.25 -32.01 19.57
N LYS A 2 -54.47 -32.21 18.51
CA LYS A 2 -52.99 -32.33 18.61
C LYS A 2 -52.20 -31.64 17.48
N GLN A 3 -52.84 -31.26 16.36
CA GLN A 3 -52.14 -30.67 15.22
C GLN A 3 -51.67 -29.21 15.39
N LYS A 4 -52.23 -28.42 16.31
CA LYS A 4 -51.87 -27.00 16.45
C LYS A 4 -50.52 -26.76 17.16
N GLY A 5 -50.05 -27.69 18.00
CA GLY A 5 -48.78 -27.56 18.71
C GLY A 5 -47.56 -27.93 17.86
N GLN A 6 -47.74 -28.83 16.89
CA GLN A 6 -46.66 -29.31 16.02
C GLN A 6 -46.23 -28.23 15.01
N ALA A 7 -47.19 -27.50 14.42
CA ALA A 7 -46.91 -26.39 13.50
C ALA A 7 -46.15 -25.22 14.17
N GLY A 8 -46.42 -24.94 15.45
CA GLY A 8 -45.71 -23.90 16.20
C GLY A 8 -44.26 -24.26 16.52
N ILE A 9 -43.98 -25.53 16.78
CA ILE A 9 -42.62 -26.03 17.04
C ILE A 9 -41.80 -26.07 15.75
N GLU A 10 -42.40 -26.49 14.63
CA GLU A 10 -41.76 -26.46 13.30
C GLU A 10 -41.42 -25.03 12.87
N ALA A 11 -42.31 -24.07 13.11
CA ALA A 11 -42.04 -22.66 12.83
C ALA A 11 -40.88 -22.10 13.66
N LEU A 12 -40.78 -22.47 14.94
CA LEU A 12 -39.66 -22.10 15.81
C LEU A 12 -38.33 -22.67 15.31
N PHE A 13 -38.32 -23.92 14.86
CA PHE A 13 -37.16 -24.55 14.24
C PHE A 13 -36.75 -23.85 12.95
N ALA A 14 -37.71 -23.54 12.07
CA ALA A 14 -37.45 -22.84 10.81
C ALA A 14 -36.83 -21.45 11.06
N ILE A 15 -37.37 -20.68 12.02
CA ILE A 15 -36.82 -19.37 12.40
C ILE A 15 -35.40 -19.53 12.96
N GLY A 16 -35.16 -20.53 13.81
CA GLY A 16 -33.82 -20.80 14.34
C GLY A 16 -32.79 -21.10 13.26
N VAL A 17 -33.15 -21.92 12.27
CA VAL A 17 -32.28 -22.23 11.12
C VAL A 17 -31.99 -20.97 10.29
N ILE A 18 -33.00 -20.13 10.04
CA ILE A 18 -32.82 -18.86 9.32
C ILE A 18 -31.85 -17.94 10.06
N VAL A 19 -31.99 -17.80 11.37
CA VAL A 19 -31.08 -16.97 12.19
C VAL A 19 -29.65 -17.49 12.14
N ILE A 20 -29.44 -18.80 12.25
CA ILE A 20 -28.11 -19.42 12.16
C ILE A 20 -27.48 -19.18 10.79
N LEU A 21 -28.25 -19.36 9.71
CA LEU A 21 -27.78 -19.06 8.35
C LEU A 21 -27.39 -17.59 8.20
N PHE A 22 -28.18 -16.68 8.76
CA PHE A 22 -27.90 -15.25 8.70
C PHE A 22 -26.60 -14.87 9.43
N ILE A 23 -26.38 -15.44 10.62
CA ILE A 23 -25.13 -15.27 11.37
C ILE A 23 -23.94 -15.80 10.57
N GLY A 24 -24.08 -16.98 9.95
CA GLY A 24 -23.03 -17.57 9.10
C GLY A 24 -22.66 -16.67 7.92
N ILE A 25 -23.67 -16.16 7.20
CA ILE A 25 -23.46 -15.25 6.06
C ILE A 25 -22.79 -13.95 6.53
N TYR A 26 -23.25 -13.37 7.65
CA TYR A 26 -22.69 -12.15 8.20
C TYR A 26 -21.22 -12.32 8.64
N ALA A 27 -20.87 -13.47 9.23
CA ALA A 27 -19.49 -13.79 9.58
C ALA A 27 -18.57 -13.85 8.35
N VAL A 28 -19.01 -14.57 7.30
CA VAL A 28 -18.26 -14.66 6.02
C VAL A 28 -18.13 -13.30 5.35
N TYR A 29 -19.19 -12.48 5.37
CA TYR A 29 -19.16 -11.12 4.83
C TYR A 29 -18.12 -10.24 5.55
N ASN A 30 -18.10 -10.27 6.88
CA ASN A 30 -17.13 -9.49 7.66
C ASN A 30 -15.68 -9.93 7.43
N ASP A 31 -15.44 -11.24 7.34
CA ASP A 31 -14.11 -11.78 7.05
C ASP A 31 -13.61 -11.31 5.68
N LYS A 32 -14.45 -11.44 4.64
CA LYS A 32 -14.12 -10.92 3.30
C LYS A 32 -13.91 -9.41 3.27
N SER A 33 -14.73 -8.64 3.98
CA SER A 33 -14.59 -7.18 4.05
C SER A 33 -13.24 -6.76 4.64
N ARG A 34 -12.80 -7.41 5.73
CA ARG A 34 -11.48 -7.17 6.33
C ARG A 34 -10.34 -7.53 5.38
N ASN A 35 -10.45 -8.65 4.68
CA ASN A 35 -9.46 -9.07 3.69
C ASN A 35 -9.37 -8.10 2.52
N LEU A 36 -10.50 -7.57 2.03
CA LEU A 36 -10.53 -6.56 0.98
C LEU A 36 -9.84 -5.27 1.39
N LEU A 37 -10.09 -4.77 2.60
CA LEU A 37 -9.41 -3.57 3.12
C LEU A 37 -7.89 -3.75 3.21
N ALA A 38 -7.43 -4.92 3.66
CA ALA A 38 -6.00 -5.22 3.72
C ALA A 38 -5.36 -5.27 2.33
N VAL A 39 -6.04 -5.89 1.36
CA VAL A 39 -5.58 -5.95 -0.04
C VAL A 39 -5.57 -4.57 -0.68
N GLU A 40 -6.60 -3.75 -0.46
CA GLU A 40 -6.67 -2.38 -0.97
C GLU A 40 -5.52 -1.53 -0.42
N GLN A 41 -5.23 -1.65 0.88
CA GLN A 41 -4.10 -0.97 1.50
C GLN A 41 -2.75 -1.43 0.90
N GLU A 42 -2.57 -2.73 0.65
CA GLU A 42 -1.36 -3.25 0.00
C GLU A 42 -1.22 -2.73 -1.44
N LEU A 43 -2.32 -2.73 -2.21
CA LEU A 43 -2.34 -2.20 -3.58
C LEU A 43 -1.98 -0.72 -3.62
N ARG A 44 -2.51 0.08 -2.69
CA ARG A 44 -2.20 1.50 -2.58
C ARG A 44 -0.73 1.74 -2.23
N GLN A 45 -0.16 0.94 -1.31
CA GLN A 45 1.29 0.99 -1.02
C GLN A 45 2.12 0.65 -2.26
N ARG A 46 1.73 -0.36 -3.04
CA ARG A 46 2.41 -0.72 -4.29
C ARG A 46 2.31 0.38 -5.33
N GLU A 47 1.15 1.01 -5.49
CA GLU A 47 0.95 2.13 -6.41
C GLU A 47 1.86 3.32 -6.06
N VAL A 48 1.91 3.70 -4.78
CA VAL A 48 2.83 4.74 -4.30
C VAL A 48 4.29 4.37 -4.58
N CYS A 49 4.67 3.11 -4.30
CA CYS A 49 6.02 2.61 -4.54
C CYS A 49 6.41 2.71 -6.02
N VAL A 50 5.58 2.13 -6.91
CA VAL A 50 5.83 2.12 -8.36
C VAL A 50 5.84 3.54 -8.92
N GLY A 51 4.92 4.38 -8.47
CA GLY A 51 4.90 5.77 -8.88
C GLY A 51 6.16 6.53 -8.45
N LEU A 52 6.65 6.33 -7.22
CA LEU A 52 7.89 6.94 -6.76
C LEU A 52 9.09 6.44 -7.58
N ALA A 53 9.15 5.13 -7.86
CA ALA A 53 10.19 4.57 -8.72
C ALA A 53 10.16 5.20 -10.12
N ASN A 54 8.98 5.33 -10.73
CA ASN A 54 8.81 5.96 -12.03
C ASN A 54 9.23 7.44 -12.02
N ASP A 55 8.94 8.19 -10.95
CA ASP A 55 9.35 9.58 -10.84
C ASP A 55 10.87 9.71 -10.74
N ILE A 56 11.51 8.87 -9.93
CA ILE A 56 12.98 8.81 -9.82
C ILE A 56 13.60 8.49 -11.18
N VAL A 57 13.07 7.49 -11.88
CA VAL A 57 13.54 7.11 -13.21
C VAL A 57 13.33 8.24 -14.22
N SER A 58 12.14 8.84 -14.23
CA SER A 58 11.84 9.97 -15.11
C SER A 58 12.79 11.14 -14.88
N VAL A 59 12.97 11.57 -13.63
CA VAL A 59 13.87 12.67 -13.26
C VAL A 59 15.32 12.37 -13.66
N PHE A 60 15.76 11.12 -13.51
CA PHE A 60 17.08 10.70 -13.97
C PHE A 60 17.20 10.76 -15.50
N THR A 61 16.25 10.16 -16.24
CA THR A 61 16.28 10.06 -17.70
C THR A 61 16.17 11.42 -18.41
N LEU A 62 15.44 12.38 -17.82
CA LEU A 62 15.28 13.73 -18.37
C LEU A 62 16.53 14.60 -18.18
N GLY A 63 17.48 14.15 -17.34
CA GLY A 63 18.76 14.80 -17.17
C GLY A 63 18.80 15.88 -16.09
N GLU A 64 19.96 16.51 -15.98
CA GLU A 64 20.31 17.43 -14.90
C GLU A 64 19.39 18.66 -14.82
N GLY A 65 19.07 19.09 -13.60
CA GLY A 65 18.17 20.22 -13.36
C GLY A 65 16.70 19.85 -13.36
N THR A 66 16.33 18.64 -13.82
CA THR A 66 14.95 18.15 -13.73
C THR A 66 14.53 17.99 -12.27
N GLU A 67 13.34 18.46 -11.96
CA GLU A 67 12.76 18.40 -10.63
C GLU A 67 11.30 17.96 -10.71
N LYS A 68 10.87 17.14 -9.74
CA LYS A 68 9.49 16.72 -9.58
C LYS A 68 9.12 16.69 -8.11
N THR A 69 7.93 17.19 -7.82
CA THR A 69 7.36 17.15 -6.48
C THR A 69 6.30 16.07 -6.42
N ARG A 70 6.32 15.25 -5.37
CA ARG A 70 5.33 14.20 -5.12
C ARG A 70 4.88 14.26 -3.67
N ARG A 71 3.61 13.96 -3.43
CA ARG A 71 3.12 13.68 -2.08
C ARG A 71 3.26 12.19 -1.78
N LEU A 72 3.92 11.85 -0.68
CA LEU A 72 3.99 10.50 -0.14
C LEU A 72 2.95 10.35 0.97
N GLU A 73 2.09 9.34 0.81
CA GLU A 73 1.08 8.97 1.81
C GLU A 73 1.63 8.03 2.90
N TYR A 74 2.86 7.54 2.72
CA TYR A 74 3.50 6.57 3.62
C TYR A 74 4.98 6.90 3.77
N ASN A 75 5.57 6.47 4.90
CA ASN A 75 7.00 6.45 5.08
C ASN A 75 7.64 5.42 4.14
N VAL A 76 8.78 5.81 3.55
CA VAL A 76 9.46 5.02 2.53
C VAL A 76 10.92 4.83 2.90
N THR A 77 11.43 3.61 2.77
CA THR A 77 12.87 3.33 2.89
C THR A 77 13.45 3.05 1.51
N ILE A 78 14.41 3.84 1.07
CA ILE A 78 15.14 3.62 -0.17
C ILE A 78 16.45 2.91 0.15
N GLN A 79 16.76 1.86 -0.60
CA GLN A 79 17.99 1.08 -0.51
C GLN A 79 18.70 1.15 -1.87
N PRO A 80 19.53 2.18 -2.11
CA PRO A 80 20.11 2.45 -3.43
C PRO A 80 20.95 1.28 -3.97
N GLN A 81 21.76 0.65 -3.11
CA GLN A 81 22.58 -0.52 -3.48
C GLN A 81 21.77 -1.75 -3.85
N GLN A 82 20.58 -1.93 -3.25
CA GLN A 82 19.68 -3.03 -3.57
C GLN A 82 18.68 -2.65 -4.66
N GLN A 83 18.76 -1.43 -5.19
CA GLN A 83 17.83 -0.94 -6.20
C GLN A 83 16.37 -1.15 -5.77
N ARG A 84 16.09 -0.84 -4.50
CA ARG A 84 14.83 -1.22 -3.86
C ARG A 84 14.25 -0.08 -3.05
N ILE A 85 12.93 0.04 -3.14
CA ILE A 85 12.12 0.92 -2.31
C ILE A 85 11.20 0.03 -1.47
N ASN A 86 11.17 0.23 -0.16
CA ASN A 86 10.31 -0.49 0.78
C ASN A 86 9.25 0.46 1.37
N LEU A 87 7.99 0.03 1.35
CA LEU A 87 6.85 0.69 1.97
C LEU A 87 6.15 -0.31 2.90
N GLY A 88 6.55 -0.34 4.17
CA GLY A 88 5.99 -1.26 5.16
C GLY A 88 6.11 -2.73 4.74
N LYS A 89 4.99 -3.33 4.29
CA LYS A 89 4.94 -4.73 3.83
C LYS A 89 5.18 -4.90 2.33
N SER A 90 5.14 -3.82 1.56
CA SER A 90 5.32 -3.82 0.11
C SER A 90 6.72 -3.36 -0.28
N PHE A 91 7.18 -3.78 -1.46
CA PHE A 91 8.40 -3.26 -2.05
C PHE A 91 8.29 -3.16 -3.57
N CYS A 92 9.12 -2.30 -4.15
CA CYS A 92 9.31 -2.21 -5.58
C CYS A 92 10.79 -2.06 -5.90
N THR A 93 11.17 -2.48 -7.10
CA THR A 93 12.52 -2.33 -7.62
C THR A 93 12.65 -1.00 -8.35
N LEU A 94 13.86 -0.49 -8.35
CA LEU A 94 14.22 0.78 -8.93
C LEU A 94 15.40 0.57 -9.87
N THR A 95 15.28 0.94 -11.13
CA THR A 95 16.27 0.61 -12.15
C THR A 95 17.58 1.43 -12.07
N ILE A 96 17.72 2.29 -11.05
CA ILE A 96 18.82 3.27 -10.91
C ILE A 96 19.45 3.22 -9.52
N GLY A 97 20.72 2.85 -9.42
CA GLY A 97 21.40 2.79 -8.10
C GLY A 97 21.83 4.16 -7.52
N LEU A 98 21.74 5.23 -8.31
CA LEU A 98 22.29 6.56 -8.00
C LEU A 98 21.23 7.47 -7.34
N VAL A 99 20.81 7.11 -6.13
CA VAL A 99 19.80 7.86 -5.36
C VAL A 99 20.32 8.19 -3.95
N SER A 100 20.10 9.42 -3.47
CA SER A 100 20.46 9.87 -2.10
C SER A 100 19.40 10.81 -1.50
N SER A 101 19.35 10.94 -0.17
CA SER A 101 18.46 11.93 0.48
C SER A 101 19.05 13.33 0.47
N GLU A 102 20.24 13.49 1.05
CA GLU A 102 20.93 14.77 1.16
C GLU A 102 22.44 14.55 1.04
N GLY A 103 23.10 15.39 0.23
CA GLY A 103 24.54 15.31 0.02
C GLY A 103 24.98 14.29 -1.06
N PRO A 104 26.27 13.88 -1.05
CA PRO A 104 26.83 12.99 -2.07
C PRO A 104 26.13 11.63 -2.10
N VAL A 105 26.22 10.92 -3.24
CA VAL A 105 25.65 9.57 -3.38
C VAL A 105 26.43 8.61 -2.49
N THR A 106 25.89 8.28 -1.31
CA THR A 106 26.53 7.40 -0.33
C THR A 106 26.18 5.92 -0.52
N GLY A 107 25.14 5.62 -1.30
CA GLY A 107 24.62 4.26 -1.47
C GLY A 107 24.00 3.65 -0.20
N THR A 108 23.93 4.41 0.89
CA THR A 108 23.37 3.96 2.16
C THR A 108 21.85 4.00 2.12
N PRO A 109 21.16 3.03 2.73
CA PRO A 109 19.72 3.12 2.91
C PRO A 109 19.32 4.40 3.66
N PHE A 110 18.21 5.00 3.28
CA PHE A 110 17.66 6.17 3.95
C PHE A 110 16.14 6.15 3.96
N ASN A 111 15.55 6.84 4.94
CA ASN A 111 14.12 6.94 5.10
C ASN A 111 13.62 8.32 4.66
N ILE A 112 12.49 8.33 3.98
CA ILE A 112 11.75 9.51 3.58
C ILE A 112 10.42 9.45 4.32
N GLY A 113 10.12 10.50 5.08
CA GLY A 113 8.85 10.61 5.80
C GLY A 113 7.67 10.80 4.85
N GLU A 114 6.47 10.49 5.32
CA GLU A 114 5.23 10.96 4.69
C GLU A 114 5.22 12.49 4.57
N GLY A 115 4.61 13.01 3.50
CA GLY A 115 4.61 14.45 3.23
C GLY A 115 4.91 14.81 1.78
N ILE A 116 5.31 16.05 1.55
CA ILE A 116 5.71 16.52 0.23
C ILE A 116 7.20 16.25 0.07
N VAL A 117 7.57 15.64 -1.05
CA VAL A 117 8.94 15.29 -1.37
C VAL A 117 9.33 15.84 -2.71
N LYS A 118 10.56 16.34 -2.77
CA LYS A 118 11.17 16.93 -3.95
C LYS A 118 12.26 16.01 -4.46
N ILE A 119 12.11 15.58 -5.71
CA ILE A 119 12.97 14.64 -6.42
C ILE A 119 13.70 15.43 -7.49
N LYS A 120 15.03 15.50 -7.43
CA LYS A 120 15.83 16.34 -8.32
C LYS A 120 17.03 15.59 -8.88
N ASN A 121 17.33 15.80 -10.16
CA ASN A 121 18.57 15.32 -10.75
C ASN A 121 19.69 16.36 -10.59
N VAL A 122 20.76 15.98 -9.89
CA VAL A 122 21.94 16.80 -9.64
C VAL A 122 23.18 15.97 -9.93
N ASN A 123 24.08 16.44 -10.81
CA ASN A 123 25.30 15.72 -11.18
C ASN A 123 25.05 14.26 -11.60
N GLN A 124 24.01 14.01 -12.41
CA GLN A 124 23.61 12.66 -12.84
C GLN A 124 23.25 11.71 -11.67
N SER A 125 22.74 12.26 -10.57
CA SER A 125 22.23 11.49 -9.42
C SER A 125 20.88 12.05 -8.98
N VAL A 126 19.98 11.17 -8.52
CA VAL A 126 18.67 11.60 -8.04
C VAL A 126 18.73 11.88 -6.55
N ARG A 127 18.43 13.10 -6.16
CA ARG A 127 18.30 13.54 -4.76
C ARG A 127 16.84 13.61 -4.38
N ILE A 128 16.49 13.12 -3.19
CA ILE A 128 15.12 13.10 -2.70
C ILE A 128 15.07 13.71 -1.31
N GLN A 129 14.34 14.81 -1.16
CA GLN A 129 14.29 15.59 0.08
C GLN A 129 12.84 15.81 0.49
N ASN A 130 12.58 15.77 1.80
CA ASN A 130 11.31 16.23 2.35
C ASN A 130 11.30 17.76 2.33
N GLU A 131 10.18 18.34 1.92
CA GLU A 131 9.91 19.78 2.09
C GLU A 131 9.35 20.09 3.49
#